data_AF-A0A3D3ACJ8-F1
#
_entry.id   AF-A0A3D3ACJ8-F1
#
_cell.length_a   1.000
_cell.length_b   1.000
_cell.length_c   1.000
_cell.angle_alpha   90.00
_cell.angle_beta   90.00
_cell.angle_gamma   90.00
#
_symmetry.space_group_name_H-M   'P 1'
#
loop_
_entity.id
_entity.type
_entity.pdbx_description
1 polymer ?
#
loop_
_entity_poly.entity_id
_entity_poly.type
_entity_poly.pdbx_seq_one_letter_code
_entity_poly.pdbx_strand_id
1 'polypeptide(L)'
;MRLLATILAFMLAGNAAYAQNVNQNHALAMHGAPQLAPEFRNYNYASPNALQGRSLRQAQIGSFDSLNPFSIRGNAAKNIRERVFESLLDRHYDEPFALYGL
;
A
#
# COMPACT_ATOMS: atom_id res chain seq x y z
N MET A 1 -11.29 55.08 -0.23
CA MET A 1 -10.64 54.05 0.64
C MET A 1 -11.58 52.92 1.04
N ARG A 2 -12.86 53.18 1.39
CA ARG A 2 -13.83 52.13 1.75
C ARG A 2 -14.11 51.10 0.63
N LEU A 3 -14.24 51.56 -0.62
CA LEU A 3 -14.54 50.69 -1.77
C LEU A 3 -13.39 49.72 -2.14
N LEU A 4 -12.15 50.17 -1.96
CA LEU A 4 -10.94 49.36 -2.17
C LEU A 4 -10.79 48.28 -1.11
N ALA A 5 -11.11 48.59 0.15
CA ALA A 5 -11.10 47.64 1.25
C ALA A 5 -12.14 46.51 1.07
N THR A 6 -13.33 46.83 0.53
CA THR A 6 -14.36 45.82 0.23
C THR A 6 -13.98 44.89 -0.92
N ILE A 7 -13.32 45.40 -1.97
CA ILE A 7 -12.86 44.56 -3.09
C ILE A 7 -11.75 43.61 -2.62
N LEU A 8 -10.81 44.11 -1.80
CA LEU A 8 -9.73 43.30 -1.24
C LEU A 8 -10.29 42.20 -0.31
N ALA A 9 -11.27 42.53 0.55
CA ALA A 9 -11.93 41.54 1.40
C ALA A 9 -12.67 40.45 0.60
N PHE A 10 -13.28 40.81 -0.54
CA PHE A 10 -13.96 39.84 -1.42
C PHE A 10 -12.97 38.93 -2.15
N MET A 11 -11.82 39.45 -2.58
CA MET A 11 -10.74 38.66 -3.21
C MET A 11 -10.06 37.69 -2.22
N LEU A 12 -9.89 38.09 -0.95
CA LEU A 12 -9.36 37.20 0.09
C LEU A 12 -10.36 36.11 0.48
N ALA A 13 -11.66 36.38 0.48
CA ALA A 13 -12.69 35.37 0.79
C ALA A 13 -12.85 34.29 -0.30
N GLY A 14 -12.56 34.62 -1.57
CA GLY A 14 -12.67 33.68 -2.70
C GLY A 14 -11.63 32.55 -2.73
N ASN A 15 -10.57 32.61 -1.91
CA ASN A 15 -9.51 31.61 -1.88
C ASN A 15 -9.73 30.47 -0.86
N ALA A 16 -10.80 30.51 -0.06
CA ALA A 16 -11.04 29.55 1.01
C ALA A 16 -11.69 28.21 0.56
N ALA A 17 -11.96 28.01 -0.74
CA ALA A 17 -12.86 26.94 -1.20
C ALA A 17 -12.24 25.89 -2.14
N TYR A 18 -10.92 25.74 -2.17
CA TYR A 18 -10.28 24.54 -2.78
C TYR A 18 -9.86 23.55 -1.69
N ALA A 19 -10.78 23.19 -0.79
CA ALA A 19 -10.61 21.96 -0.03
C ALA A 19 -10.79 20.82 -1.03
N GLN A 20 -9.68 20.21 -1.49
CA GLN A 20 -9.77 18.95 -2.20
C GLN A 20 -10.51 17.97 -1.29
N ASN A 21 -11.60 17.38 -1.78
CA ASN A 21 -12.18 16.21 -1.14
C ASN A 21 -11.13 15.10 -1.25
N VAL A 22 -10.26 15.01 -0.23
CA VAL A 22 -9.30 13.92 -0.13
C VAL A 22 -10.12 12.69 0.19
N ASN A 23 -10.29 11.83 -0.82
CA ASN A 23 -10.88 10.52 -0.60
C ASN A 23 -9.86 9.67 0.16
N GLN A 24 -9.93 9.72 1.50
CA GLN A 24 -9.11 8.89 2.38
C GLN A 24 -9.68 7.47 2.33
N ASN A 25 -9.07 6.61 1.52
CA ASN A 25 -9.39 5.20 1.45
C ASN A 25 -8.31 4.38 2.14
N HIS A 26 -8.72 3.33 2.85
CA HIS A 26 -7.82 2.37 3.50
C HIS A 26 -7.18 1.38 2.51
N ALA A 27 -7.67 1.36 1.27
CA ALA A 27 -7.29 0.38 0.25
C ALA A 27 -7.45 0.93 -1.17
N LEU A 28 -6.75 0.30 -2.11
CA LEU A 28 -6.79 0.60 -3.54
C LEU A 28 -7.19 -0.66 -4.31
N ALA A 29 -8.31 -0.62 -5.02
CA ALA A 29 -8.70 -1.65 -5.96
C ALA A 29 -8.51 -1.15 -7.39
N MET A 30 -8.04 -2.01 -8.30
CA MET A 30 -7.92 -1.65 -9.71
C MET A 30 -9.30 -1.40 -10.33
N HIS A 31 -10.30 -2.18 -9.94
CA HIS A 31 -11.68 -2.06 -10.39
C HIS A 31 -12.63 -2.24 -9.22
N GLY A 32 -13.67 -1.41 -9.16
CA GLY A 32 -14.69 -1.48 -8.12
C GLY A 32 -14.21 -0.97 -6.76
N ALA A 33 -14.90 -1.41 -5.70
CA ALA A 33 -14.55 -1.12 -4.32
C ALA A 33 -13.77 -2.30 -3.71
N PRO A 34 -12.79 -2.05 -2.82
CA PRO A 34 -12.12 -3.10 -2.05
C PRO A 34 -13.13 -3.92 -1.25
N GLN A 35 -12.94 -5.25 -1.18
CA GLN A 35 -13.87 -6.14 -0.47
C GLN A 35 -13.77 -6.03 1.06
N LEU A 36 -12.58 -5.80 1.61
CA LEU A 36 -12.38 -5.81 3.06
C LEU A 36 -12.72 -4.44 3.64
N ALA A 37 -13.48 -4.44 4.73
CA ALA A 37 -13.81 -3.23 5.48
C ALA A 37 -12.55 -2.60 6.11
N PRO A 38 -12.55 -1.29 6.42
CA PRO A 38 -11.40 -0.61 7.06
C PRO A 38 -10.89 -1.29 8.35
N GLU A 39 -11.79 -1.93 9.09
CA GLU A 39 -11.51 -2.54 10.40
C GLU A 39 -11.06 -4.01 10.32
N PHE A 40 -10.78 -4.54 9.11
CA PHE A 40 -10.35 -5.93 8.95
C PHE A 40 -9.03 -6.19 9.70
N ARG A 41 -8.88 -7.38 10.29
CA ARG A 41 -7.72 -7.72 11.14
C ARG A 41 -6.69 -8.62 10.47
N ASN A 42 -7.12 -9.43 9.50
CA ASN A 42 -6.30 -10.39 8.80
C ASN A 42 -6.99 -10.76 7.49
N TYR A 43 -6.21 -11.17 6.49
CA TYR A 43 -6.78 -11.75 5.29
C TYR A 43 -7.49 -13.08 5.58
N ASN A 44 -8.48 -13.40 4.76
CA ASN A 44 -9.30 -14.61 4.92
C ASN A 44 -8.48 -15.90 4.83
N TYR A 45 -7.37 -15.86 4.08
CA TYR A 45 -6.43 -16.97 3.92
C TYR A 45 -5.32 -17.00 4.98
N ALA A 46 -5.29 -16.07 5.93
CA ALA A 46 -4.31 -16.03 7.01
C ALA A 46 -4.95 -16.56 8.30
N SER A 47 -4.39 -17.64 8.85
CA SER A 47 -4.85 -18.17 10.14
C SER A 47 -4.36 -17.28 11.29
N PRO A 48 -5.25 -16.72 12.13
CA PRO A 48 -4.83 -15.94 13.30
C PRO A 48 -4.16 -16.81 14.39
N ASN A 49 -4.33 -18.13 14.32
CA ASN A 49 -3.80 -19.09 15.30
C ASN A 49 -2.48 -19.75 14.84
N ALA A 50 -1.77 -19.15 13.88
CA ALA A 50 -0.52 -19.69 13.38
C ALA A 50 0.54 -19.78 14.49
N LEU A 51 1.23 -20.92 14.58
CA LEU A 51 2.33 -21.11 15.54
C LEU A 51 3.51 -20.22 15.16
N GLN A 52 3.95 -19.38 16.10
CA GLN A 52 5.07 -18.45 15.92
C GLN A 52 6.38 -19.03 16.46
N GLY A 53 7.52 -18.46 16.02
CA GLY A 53 8.85 -18.76 16.57
C GLY A 53 9.45 -20.12 16.15
N ARG A 54 8.92 -20.76 15.11
CA ARG A 54 9.45 -22.02 14.57
C ARG A 54 10.32 -21.76 13.33
N SER A 55 11.20 -22.71 13.02
CA SER A 55 12.07 -22.62 11.84
C SER A 55 11.45 -23.35 10.65
N LEU A 56 11.36 -22.66 9.53
CA LEU A 56 11.03 -23.23 8.23
C LEU A 56 12.32 -23.49 7.45
N ARG A 57 12.58 -24.75 7.07
CA ARG A 57 13.71 -25.13 6.19
C ARG A 57 13.18 -25.48 4.81
N GLN A 58 13.51 -24.66 3.81
CA GLN A 58 13.09 -24.85 2.42
C GLN A 58 14.31 -25.12 1.53
N ALA A 59 14.23 -26.18 0.74
CA ALA A 59 15.15 -26.41 -0.37
C ALA A 59 14.64 -25.67 -1.61
N GLN A 60 15.56 -25.14 -2.42
CA GLN A 60 15.27 -24.49 -3.69
C GLN A 60 16.19 -25.07 -4.77
N ILE A 61 15.65 -25.32 -5.96
CA ILE A 61 16.44 -25.83 -7.09
C ILE A 61 17.24 -24.67 -7.70
N GLY A 62 18.52 -24.91 -7.98
CA GLY A 62 19.45 -23.94 -8.56
C GLY A 62 20.43 -23.34 -7.53
N SER A 63 21.06 -22.22 -7.89
CA SER A 63 21.96 -21.45 -7.02
C SER A 63 21.64 -19.95 -7.11
N PHE A 64 22.25 -19.14 -6.26
CA PHE A 64 22.18 -17.69 -6.30
C PHE A 64 23.59 -17.09 -6.24
N ASP A 65 23.75 -15.91 -6.84
CA ASP A 65 24.99 -15.12 -6.80
C ASP A 65 24.75 -13.66 -6.40
N SER A 66 23.50 -13.28 -6.17
CA SER A 66 23.07 -11.92 -5.81
C SER A 66 22.02 -11.94 -4.69
N LEU A 67 22.04 -10.89 -3.86
CA LEU A 67 21.00 -10.58 -2.87
C LEU A 67 20.15 -9.37 -3.27
N ASN A 68 20.39 -8.80 -4.45
CA ASN A 68 19.57 -7.71 -4.98
C ASN A 68 18.53 -8.26 -5.97
N PRO A 69 17.25 -8.35 -5.59
CA PRO A 69 16.19 -8.87 -6.47
C PRO A 69 15.73 -7.87 -7.54
N PHE A 70 16.24 -6.64 -7.55
CA PHE A 70 15.82 -5.57 -8.46
C PHE A 70 16.83 -5.33 -9.59
N SER A 71 17.98 -6.02 -9.57
CA SER A 71 18.98 -5.98 -10.64
C SER A 71 18.54 -6.84 -11.83
N ILE A 72 18.85 -6.38 -13.04
CA ILE A 72 18.67 -7.16 -14.28
C ILE A 72 19.72 -8.27 -14.39
N ARG A 73 20.91 -8.08 -13.78
CA ARG A 73 22.02 -9.05 -13.80
C ARG A 73 22.13 -9.81 -12.49
N GLY A 74 22.50 -11.08 -12.60
CA GLY A 74 22.68 -12.01 -11.49
C GLY A 74 21.42 -12.82 -11.21
N ASN A 75 21.59 -13.89 -10.44
CA ASN A 75 20.52 -14.76 -9.96
C ASN A 75 20.26 -14.45 -8.48
N ALA A 76 19.17 -13.73 -8.21
CA ALA A 76 18.80 -13.36 -6.84
C ALA A 76 18.37 -14.57 -6.00
N ALA A 77 18.73 -14.55 -4.72
CA ALA A 77 18.24 -15.53 -3.75
C ALA A 77 16.71 -15.56 -3.71
N LYS A 78 16.13 -16.77 -3.73
CA LYS A 78 14.67 -16.96 -3.69
C LYS A 78 14.07 -16.39 -2.40
N ASN A 79 12.86 -15.84 -2.49
CA ASN A 79 12.08 -15.24 -1.39
C ASN A 79 12.67 -13.97 -0.76
N ILE A 80 13.81 -13.45 -1.23
CA ILE A 80 14.42 -12.26 -0.62
C ILE A 80 13.55 -11.02 -0.82
N ARG A 81 12.91 -10.90 -2.00
CA ARG A 81 12.04 -9.78 -2.33
C ARG A 81 10.82 -9.74 -1.40
N GLU A 82 10.19 -10.89 -1.18
CA GLU A 82 8.94 -11.03 -0.43
C GLU A 82 9.11 -11.04 1.09
N ARG A 83 10.33 -11.31 1.61
CA ARG A 83 10.58 -11.46 3.05
C ARG A 83 11.45 -10.36 3.68
N VAL A 84 12.10 -9.52 2.87
CA VAL A 84 13.05 -8.51 3.34
C VAL A 84 12.66 -7.10 2.90
N PHE A 85 12.01 -6.95 1.74
CA PHE A 85 11.66 -5.66 1.19
C PHE A 85 10.14 -5.45 1.19
N GLU A 86 9.72 -4.25 1.56
CA GLU A 86 8.30 -3.90 1.71
C GLU A 86 7.90 -2.84 0.68
N SER A 87 6.68 -2.96 0.17
CA SER A 87 6.00 -1.90 -0.59
C SER A 87 5.18 -1.00 0.33
N LEU A 88 4.64 0.09 -0.22
CA LEU A 88 3.76 0.99 0.54
C LEU A 88 2.42 0.34 0.93
N LEU A 89 1.95 -0.60 0.12
CA LEU A 89 0.70 -1.35 0.31
C LEU A 89 0.97 -2.83 0.05
N ASP A 90 0.22 -3.71 0.71
CA ASP A 90 0.24 -5.15 0.49
C ASP A 90 -0.87 -5.62 -0.45
N ARG A 91 -0.64 -6.70 -1.18
CA ARG A 91 -1.62 -7.26 -2.13
C ARG A 91 -2.52 -8.29 -1.45
N HIS A 92 -3.83 -8.09 -1.58
CA HIS A 92 -4.81 -9.12 -1.21
C HIS A 92 -4.95 -10.14 -2.34
N TYR A 93 -4.57 -11.39 -2.09
CA TYR A 93 -4.55 -12.46 -3.09
C TYR A 93 -5.92 -13.11 -3.37
N ASP A 94 -6.94 -12.84 -2.54
CA ASP A 94 -8.31 -13.31 -2.75
C ASP A 94 -9.14 -12.34 -3.62
N GLU A 95 -8.53 -11.24 -4.04
CA GLU A 95 -9.12 -10.26 -4.97
C GLU A 95 -8.31 -10.20 -6.27
N PRO A 96 -8.94 -9.88 -7.43
CA PRO A 96 -8.22 -9.81 -8.71
C PRO A 96 -7.00 -8.88 -8.66
N PHE A 97 -7.22 -7.66 -8.17
CA PHE A 97 -6.18 -6.70 -7.86
C PHE A 97 -6.70 -5.65 -6.87
N ALA A 98 -6.46 -5.91 -5.59
CA ALA A 98 -6.64 -4.95 -4.50
C ALA A 98 -5.39 -4.89 -3.61
N LEU A 99 -5.11 -3.70 -3.10
CA LEU A 99 -4.00 -3.38 -2.21
C LEU A 99 -4.52 -2.75 -0.92
N TYR A 100 -3.96 -3.14 0.21
CA TYR A 100 -4.33 -2.66 1.55
C TYR A 100 -3.08 -2.13 2.28
N GLY A 101 -3.25 -1.36 3.35
CA GLY A 101 -2.14 -0.97 4.22
C GLY A 101 -1.36 -2.20 4.73
N LEU A 102 -0.03 -2.11 4.71
CA LEU A 102 0.89 -3.12 5.26
C LEU A 102 0.99 -3.01 6.78
#